data_AF-A0A0G0GXD1-F1
#
_entry.id   AF-A0A0G0GXD1-F1
#
_cell.length_a   1.000
_cell.length_b   1.000
_cell.length_c   1.000
_cell.angle_alpha   90.00
_cell.angle_beta   90.00
_cell.angle_gamma   90.00
#
_symmetry.space_group_name_H-M   'P 1'
#
loop_
_entity.id
_entity.type
_entity.pdbx_description
1 polymer ?
#
loop_
_entity_poly.entity_id
_entity_poly.type
_entity_poly.pdbx_seq_one_letter_code
_entity_poly.pdbx_strand_id
1 'polypeptide(L)'
;MKKILSWIWDNVLFLETLFLLAFIPLYPKLPILDIKNTWVYIRAEDFVVLFVLLSWLVLLFRKKITLRTPLTLPILIFWLIGGIATIHGILIIFPKVANVFSNVAFLSFLRHIEYMSLFFIAYHGMKDRKFLPFVIVTLVVTLFAVIVYGFGQKYLGLPAYLTMNEEFAKGIPIQLSALSRVPSTFAGHYDLAAYLVFIIPIMVSLFFGVKNWVVKIVLAAGGLLGFVLLFMTVSRVSFFVLFAALFIVFFFQKKKLLVASIPVVAILAAIFLILAPTLLNRFQSTVSEVDVLVDAKTGQSLGHIKFVEKEYTV
;
A
#
# COMPACT_ATOMS: atom_id res chain seq x y z
N MET A 1 21.42 -17.01 -30.03
CA MET A 1 21.63 -16.95 -28.55
C MET A 1 22.41 -15.71 -28.10
N LYS A 2 23.60 -15.40 -28.65
CA LYS A 2 24.40 -14.22 -28.24
C LYS A 2 23.64 -12.88 -28.29
N LYS A 3 22.83 -12.65 -29.33
CA LYS A 3 22.02 -11.42 -29.51
C LYS A 3 20.90 -11.24 -28.47
N ILE A 4 20.34 -12.34 -27.97
CA ILE A 4 19.31 -12.30 -26.92
C ILE A 4 19.96 -12.02 -25.57
N LEU A 5 21.07 -12.69 -25.26
CA LEU A 5 21.82 -12.48 -24.02
C LEU A 5 22.34 -11.04 -23.90
N SER A 6 22.87 -10.48 -24.99
CA SER A 6 23.33 -9.08 -25.00
C SER A 6 22.18 -8.11 -24.78
N TRP A 7 21.02 -8.35 -25.41
CA TRP A 7 19.84 -7.51 -25.21
C TRP A 7 19.32 -7.55 -23.77
N ILE A 8 19.26 -8.74 -23.16
CA ILE A 8 18.86 -8.90 -21.75
C ILE A 8 19.81 -8.10 -20.86
N TRP A 9 21.12 -8.21 -21.09
CA TRP A 9 22.13 -7.50 -20.32
C TRP A 9 22.00 -5.98 -20.47
N ASP A 10 21.75 -5.50 -21.69
CA ASP A 10 21.59 -4.06 -21.97
C ASP A 10 20.31 -3.48 -21.35
N ASN A 11 19.32 -4.33 -21.04
CA ASN A 11 18.01 -3.93 -20.51
C ASN A 11 17.70 -4.57 -19.15
N VAL A 12 18.73 -4.93 -18.39
CA VAL A 12 18.56 -5.67 -17.13
C VAL A 12 17.68 -4.90 -16.13
N LEU A 13 17.91 -3.60 -15.93
CA LEU A 13 17.11 -2.76 -15.02
C LEU A 13 15.65 -2.64 -15.45
N PHE A 14 15.37 -2.71 -16.75
CA PHE A 14 14.01 -2.72 -17.26
C PHE A 14 13.31 -4.02 -16.89
N LEU A 15 13.97 -5.16 -17.13
CA LEU A 15 13.43 -6.48 -16.79
C LEU A 15 13.23 -6.63 -15.28
N GLU A 16 14.18 -6.15 -14.47
CA GLU A 16 14.07 -6.09 -13.01
C GLU A 16 12.89 -5.21 -12.58
N THR A 17 12.67 -4.06 -13.24
CA THR A 17 11.51 -3.21 -12.95
C THR A 17 10.19 -3.94 -13.23
N LEU A 18 10.05 -4.61 -14.39
CA LEU A 18 8.86 -5.40 -14.70
C LEU A 18 8.67 -6.53 -13.68
N PHE A 19 9.75 -7.21 -13.34
CA PHE A 19 9.73 -8.28 -12.35
C PHE A 19 9.25 -7.75 -11.00
N LEU A 20 9.78 -6.64 -10.49
CA LEU A 20 9.35 -6.06 -9.22
C LEU A 20 7.89 -5.59 -9.24
N LEU A 21 7.41 -5.01 -10.36
CA LEU A 21 6.02 -4.59 -10.53
C LEU A 21 5.03 -5.77 -10.47
N ALA A 22 5.46 -6.99 -10.80
CA ALA A 22 4.65 -8.20 -10.66
C ALA A 22 4.90 -8.90 -9.33
N PHE A 23 6.17 -9.10 -8.96
CA PHE A 23 6.58 -9.87 -7.81
C PHE A 23 6.14 -9.21 -6.49
N ILE A 24 6.36 -7.90 -6.30
CA ILE A 24 6.03 -7.26 -5.01
C ILE A 24 4.54 -7.34 -4.70
N PRO A 25 3.61 -7.07 -5.65
CA PRO A 25 2.19 -7.24 -5.38
C PRO A 25 1.75 -8.69 -5.30
N LEU A 26 2.34 -9.63 -6.05
CA LEU A 26 1.84 -11.02 -6.13
C LEU A 26 2.47 -11.97 -5.12
N TYR A 27 3.65 -11.66 -4.59
CA TYR A 27 4.33 -12.51 -3.64
C TYR A 27 3.72 -12.34 -2.24
N PRO A 28 3.27 -13.43 -1.60
CA PRO A 28 2.77 -13.37 -0.22
C PRO A 28 3.85 -12.86 0.74
N LYS A 29 3.47 -12.09 1.75
CA LYS A 29 4.38 -11.38 2.66
C LYS A 29 5.04 -12.30 3.69
N LEU A 30 5.80 -13.28 3.21
CA LEU A 30 6.47 -14.30 4.01
C LEU A 30 7.71 -13.71 4.68
N PRO A 31 7.81 -13.78 6.02
CA PRO A 31 9.01 -13.40 6.75
C PRO A 31 10.11 -14.45 6.56
N ILE A 32 11.35 -13.99 6.56
CA ILE A 32 12.55 -14.84 6.57
C ILE A 32 13.33 -14.62 7.86
N LEU A 33 13.49 -13.36 8.29
CA LEU A 33 14.23 -13.03 9.50
C LEU A 33 13.36 -12.23 10.47
N ASP A 34 13.26 -12.74 11.68
CA ASP A 34 12.66 -12.06 12.82
C ASP A 34 13.57 -10.93 13.31
N ILE A 35 12.97 -9.81 13.73
CA ILE A 35 13.65 -8.66 14.29
C ILE A 35 13.13 -8.43 15.71
N LYS A 36 14.03 -8.49 16.69
CA LYS A 36 13.68 -8.20 18.08
C LYS A 36 13.05 -6.82 18.23
N ASN A 37 12.02 -6.75 19.08
CA ASN A 37 11.30 -5.54 19.46
C ASN A 37 10.40 -4.95 18.36
N THR A 38 10.08 -5.72 17.32
CA THR A 38 9.09 -5.34 16.31
C THR A 38 8.47 -6.58 15.67
N TRP A 39 7.22 -6.45 15.19
CA TRP A 39 6.57 -7.48 14.36
C TRP A 39 6.73 -7.20 12.85
N VAL A 40 7.59 -6.24 12.48
CA VAL A 40 7.87 -5.93 11.07
C VAL A 40 9.14 -6.63 10.64
N TYR A 41 9.00 -7.91 10.33
CA TYR A 41 10.09 -8.81 9.94
C TYR A 41 10.70 -8.47 8.57
N ILE A 42 11.90 -9.02 8.32
CA ILE A 42 12.53 -8.97 6.99
C ILE A 42 11.91 -10.08 6.16
N ARG A 43 11.29 -9.71 5.04
CA ARG A 43 10.54 -10.59 4.16
C ARG A 43 11.37 -11.00 2.95
N ALA A 44 10.91 -12.02 2.24
CA ALA A 44 11.61 -12.49 1.04
C ALA A 44 11.72 -11.41 -0.06
N GLU A 45 10.71 -10.54 -0.17
CA GLU A 45 10.74 -9.42 -1.10
C GLU A 45 11.86 -8.41 -0.82
N ASP A 46 12.24 -8.23 0.45
CA ASP A 46 13.28 -7.28 0.83
C ASP A 46 14.65 -7.78 0.28
N PHE A 47 14.88 -9.10 0.23
CA PHE A 47 16.06 -9.70 -0.42
C PHE A 47 16.05 -9.57 -1.95
N VAL A 48 14.87 -9.71 -2.56
CA VAL A 48 14.72 -9.51 -4.00
C VAL A 48 15.03 -8.06 -4.37
N VAL A 49 14.51 -7.11 -3.60
CA VAL A 49 14.82 -5.68 -3.77
C VAL A 49 16.31 -5.43 -3.56
N LEU A 50 16.92 -6.01 -2.53
CA LEU A 50 18.36 -5.91 -2.29
C LEU A 50 19.17 -6.42 -3.49
N PHE A 51 18.81 -7.57 -4.09
CA PHE A 51 19.50 -8.08 -5.28
C PHE A 51 19.41 -7.12 -6.47
N VAL A 52 18.22 -6.55 -6.72
CA VAL A 52 18.03 -5.55 -7.78
C VAL A 52 18.82 -4.27 -7.49
N LEU A 53 18.89 -3.83 -6.23
CA LEU A 53 19.71 -2.70 -5.82
C LEU A 53 21.20 -2.96 -6.02
N LEU A 54 21.68 -4.18 -5.74
CA LEU A 54 23.05 -4.59 -6.02
C LEU A 54 23.35 -4.56 -7.53
N SER A 55 22.43 -5.05 -8.36
CA SER A 55 22.53 -4.97 -9.83
C SER A 55 22.67 -3.52 -10.31
N TRP A 56 21.82 -2.63 -9.79
CA TRP A 56 21.90 -1.19 -10.06
C TRP A 56 23.21 -0.57 -9.58
N LEU A 57 23.69 -0.91 -8.37
CA LEU A 57 24.99 -0.43 -7.85
C LEU A 57 26.15 -0.89 -8.74
N VAL A 58 26.16 -2.15 -9.20
CA VAL A 58 27.18 -2.66 -10.12
C VAL A 58 27.19 -1.87 -11.43
N LEU A 59 26.02 -1.57 -12.00
CA LEU A 59 25.93 -0.76 -13.21
C LEU A 59 26.38 0.69 -12.98
N LEU A 60 26.11 1.23 -11.79
CA LEU A 60 26.55 2.56 -11.40
C LEU A 60 28.08 2.63 -11.28
N PHE A 61 28.71 1.67 -10.59
CA PHE A 61 30.17 1.58 -10.48
C PHE A 61 30.85 1.34 -11.83
N ARG A 62 30.21 0.57 -12.72
CA ARG A 62 30.66 0.38 -14.11
C ARG A 62 30.40 1.60 -15.01
N LYS A 63 29.88 2.71 -14.46
CA LYS A 63 29.56 3.95 -15.15
C LYS A 63 28.62 3.76 -16.35
N LYS A 64 27.81 2.69 -16.33
CA LYS A 64 26.78 2.41 -17.35
C LYS A 64 25.51 3.24 -17.11
N ILE A 65 25.30 3.64 -15.86
CA ILE A 65 24.23 4.55 -15.43
C ILE A 65 24.82 5.66 -14.56
N THR A 66 24.03 6.69 -14.28
CA THR A 66 24.45 7.85 -13.48
C THR A 66 23.43 8.11 -12.39
N LEU A 67 23.84 8.64 -11.24
CA LEU A 67 22.90 9.06 -10.19
C LEU A 67 22.09 10.29 -10.57
N ARG A 68 22.28 10.90 -11.74
CA ARG A 68 21.67 12.19 -12.08
C ARG A 68 20.24 11.98 -12.59
N THR A 69 19.27 12.36 -11.78
CA THR A 69 17.84 12.36 -12.10
C THR A 69 17.21 13.64 -11.54
N PRO A 70 16.00 14.03 -11.99
CA PRO A 70 15.29 15.19 -11.44
C PRO A 70 15.01 15.08 -9.94
N LEU A 71 14.91 13.85 -9.39
CA LEU A 71 14.58 13.61 -7.99
C LEU A 71 15.79 13.20 -7.13
N THR A 72 16.99 13.12 -7.70
CA THR A 72 18.18 12.70 -6.95
C THR A 72 18.45 13.61 -5.77
N LEU A 73 18.51 14.93 -6.01
CA LEU A 73 18.83 15.89 -4.96
C LEU A 73 17.74 15.90 -3.86
N PRO A 74 16.42 15.98 -4.17
CA PRO A 74 15.38 15.84 -3.17
C PRO A 74 15.46 14.55 -2.35
N ILE A 75 15.68 13.40 -3.00
CA ILE A 75 15.78 12.09 -2.31
C ILE A 75 17.00 12.06 -1.38
N LEU A 76 18.16 12.54 -1.85
CA LEU A 76 19.37 12.57 -1.03
C LEU A 76 19.25 13.53 0.16
N ILE A 77 18.62 14.69 -0.02
CA ILE A 77 18.33 15.62 1.08
C ILE A 77 17.39 14.96 2.09
N PHE A 78 16.32 14.30 1.64
CA PHE A 78 15.39 13.59 2.52
C PHE A 78 16.10 12.50 3.33
N TRP A 79 16.95 11.68 2.68
CA TRP A 79 17.74 10.66 3.38
C TRP A 79 18.76 11.27 4.35
N LEU A 80 19.43 12.36 3.97
CA LEU A 80 20.39 13.01 4.86
C LEU A 80 19.71 13.55 6.12
N ILE A 81 18.61 14.29 5.97
CA ILE A 81 17.84 14.83 7.09
C ILE A 81 17.28 13.69 7.95
N GLY A 82 16.67 12.67 7.33
CA GLY A 82 16.16 11.50 8.04
C GLY A 82 17.26 10.73 8.79
N GLY A 83 18.44 10.60 8.20
CA GLY A 83 19.61 9.96 8.80
C GLY A 83 20.12 10.74 10.01
N ILE A 84 20.29 12.07 9.86
CA ILE A 84 20.69 12.95 10.97
C ILE A 84 19.66 12.88 12.10
N ALA A 85 18.36 12.95 11.79
CA ALA A 85 17.30 12.86 12.78
C ALA A 85 17.29 11.50 13.51
N THR A 86 17.50 10.40 12.77
CA THR A 86 17.56 9.05 13.32
C THR A 86 18.77 8.88 14.24
N ILE A 87 19.96 9.33 13.81
CA ILE A 87 21.18 9.29 14.61
C ILE A 87 21.02 10.14 15.86
N HIS A 88 20.49 11.36 15.74
CA HIS A 88 20.20 12.23 16.88
C HIS A 88 19.24 11.57 17.88
N GLY A 89 18.16 10.95 17.39
CA GLY A 89 17.23 10.18 18.20
C GLY A 89 17.91 9.04 18.95
N ILE A 90 18.68 8.22 18.25
CA ILE A 90 19.40 7.06 18.81
C ILE A 90 20.41 7.47 19.88
N LEU A 91 21.16 8.55 19.67
CA LEU A 91 22.25 8.93 20.57
C LEU A 91 21.78 9.74 21.78
N ILE A 92 20.78 10.61 21.63
CA ILE A 92 20.43 11.63 22.65
C ILE A 92 19.08 11.35 23.31
N ILE A 93 18.09 10.90 22.54
CA ILE A 93 16.69 10.82 23.00
C ILE A 93 16.36 9.41 23.50
N PHE A 94 16.58 8.39 22.68
CA PHE A 94 16.13 7.02 22.98
C PHE A 94 16.72 6.43 24.27
N PRO A 95 17.97 6.71 24.68
CA PRO A 95 18.49 6.26 25.97
C PRO A 95 17.71 6.78 27.18
N LYS A 96 16.92 7.87 27.01
CA LYS A 96 16.14 8.52 28.07
C LYS A 96 14.66 8.13 28.03
N VAL A 97 14.22 7.34 27.05
CA VAL A 97 12.81 7.00 26.84
C VAL A 97 12.63 5.49 26.91
N ALA A 98 11.78 5.03 27.82
CA ALA A 98 11.48 3.60 27.95
C ALA A 98 10.76 3.06 26.70
N ASN A 99 11.01 1.79 26.36
CA ASN A 99 10.38 1.07 25.25
C ASN A 99 10.63 1.69 23.85
N VAL A 100 11.75 2.41 23.68
CA VAL A 100 12.20 2.88 22.36
C VAL A 100 13.49 2.18 21.99
N PHE A 101 13.50 1.52 20.83
CA PHE A 101 14.56 0.60 20.44
C PHE A 101 15.35 1.15 19.24
N SER A 102 16.63 1.41 19.46
CA SER A 102 17.52 2.00 18.43
C SER A 102 17.65 1.13 17.18
N ASN A 103 17.62 -0.20 17.32
CA ASN A 103 17.66 -1.12 16.19
C ASN A 103 16.43 -0.96 15.27
N VAL A 104 15.24 -0.78 15.85
CA VAL A 104 13.98 -0.63 15.09
C VAL A 104 13.98 0.70 14.34
N ALA A 105 14.43 1.79 14.98
CA ALA A 105 14.53 3.09 14.32
C ALA A 105 15.52 3.08 13.16
N PHE A 106 16.69 2.45 13.35
CA PHE A 106 17.69 2.32 12.29
C PHE A 106 17.17 1.49 11.12
N LEU A 107 16.56 0.33 11.37
CA LEU A 107 15.98 -0.53 10.33
C LEU A 107 14.81 0.17 9.61
N SER A 108 14.01 0.95 10.33
CA SER A 108 12.96 1.79 9.75
C SER A 108 13.55 2.81 8.77
N PHE A 109 14.63 3.50 9.15
CA PHE A 109 15.32 4.42 8.25
C PHE A 109 15.88 3.73 7.01
N LEU A 110 16.53 2.56 7.17
CA LEU A 110 17.03 1.77 6.03
C LEU A 110 15.92 1.38 5.05
N ARG A 111 14.72 1.03 5.55
CA ARG A 111 13.56 0.75 4.71
C ARG A 111 13.12 1.95 3.86
N HIS A 112 13.20 3.18 4.39
CA HIS A 112 12.92 4.39 3.60
C HIS A 112 13.96 4.59 2.49
N ILE A 113 15.22 4.26 2.74
CA ILE A 113 16.26 4.26 1.71
C ILE A 113 15.94 3.21 0.64
N GLU A 114 15.63 1.98 1.05
CA GLU A 114 15.28 0.89 0.14
C GLU A 114 14.12 1.28 -0.78
N TYR A 115 13.00 1.73 -0.22
CA TYR A 115 11.79 2.06 -0.98
C TYR A 115 12.00 3.19 -1.99
N MET A 116 12.69 4.25 -1.59
CA MET A 116 12.99 5.37 -2.48
C MET A 116 14.07 5.02 -3.50
N SER A 117 14.93 4.04 -3.22
CA SER A 117 15.97 3.59 -4.18
C SER A 117 15.37 2.90 -5.40
N LEU A 118 14.18 2.27 -5.26
CA LEU A 118 13.44 1.68 -6.39
C LEU A 118 13.12 2.69 -7.49
N PHE A 119 13.02 3.98 -7.16
CA PHE A 119 12.86 5.05 -8.16
C PHE A 119 14.04 5.06 -9.15
N PHE A 120 15.28 4.94 -8.68
CA PHE A 120 16.45 4.98 -9.57
C PHE A 120 16.50 3.78 -10.51
N ILE A 121 16.10 2.60 -10.02
CA ILE A 121 16.00 1.38 -10.83
C ILE A 121 14.98 1.61 -11.95
N ALA A 122 13.75 2.01 -11.61
CA ALA A 122 12.70 2.26 -12.59
C ALA A 122 13.07 3.39 -13.57
N TYR A 123 13.64 4.50 -13.08
CA TYR A 123 14.03 5.64 -13.91
C TYR A 123 15.07 5.26 -14.97
N HIS A 124 16.06 4.44 -14.63
CA HIS A 124 17.06 3.99 -15.60
C HIS A 124 16.61 2.80 -16.45
N GLY A 125 15.70 1.95 -15.95
CA GLY A 125 15.09 0.88 -16.72
C GLY A 125 14.10 1.38 -17.78
N MET A 126 13.40 2.50 -17.53
CA MET A 126 12.31 2.98 -18.38
C MET A 126 12.69 4.20 -19.24
N LYS A 127 13.89 4.23 -19.82
CA LYS A 127 14.34 5.36 -20.65
C LYS A 127 13.58 5.49 -21.97
N ASP A 128 13.27 4.37 -22.60
CA ASP A 128 12.66 4.34 -23.93
C ASP A 128 11.14 4.17 -23.86
N ARG A 129 10.41 4.98 -24.63
CA ARG A 129 8.94 4.87 -24.77
C ARG A 129 8.47 3.51 -25.30
N LYS A 130 9.33 2.78 -26.01
CA LYS A 130 9.06 1.43 -26.51
C LYS A 130 8.75 0.42 -25.39
N PHE A 131 9.17 0.71 -24.16
CA PHE A 131 8.96 -0.14 -23.00
C PHE A 131 7.61 0.06 -22.31
N LEU A 132 6.93 1.17 -22.59
CA LEU A 132 5.67 1.52 -21.94
C LEU A 132 4.57 0.44 -22.10
N PRO A 133 4.37 -0.19 -23.27
CA PRO A 133 3.36 -1.23 -23.43
C PRO A 133 3.59 -2.43 -22.49
N PHE A 134 4.84 -2.86 -22.30
CA PHE A 134 5.16 -3.98 -21.42
C PHE A 134 4.89 -3.66 -19.95
N VAL A 135 5.16 -2.41 -19.53
CA VAL A 135 4.81 -1.94 -18.19
C VAL A 135 3.30 -1.95 -18.00
N ILE A 136 2.54 -1.44 -18.97
CA ILE A 136 1.07 -1.44 -18.94
C ILE A 136 0.54 -2.88 -18.83
N VAL A 137 1.01 -3.79 -19.68
CA VAL A 137 0.62 -5.20 -19.65
C VAL A 137 0.93 -5.81 -18.29
N THR A 138 2.12 -5.55 -17.73
CA THR A 138 2.52 -6.05 -16.41
C THR A 138 1.57 -5.55 -15.33
N LEU A 139 1.29 -4.24 -15.29
CA LEU A 139 0.35 -3.65 -14.34
C LEU A 139 -1.06 -4.25 -14.43
N VAL A 140 -1.57 -4.45 -15.65
CA VAL A 140 -2.89 -5.04 -15.89
C VAL A 140 -2.92 -6.50 -15.43
N VAL A 141 -1.96 -7.31 -15.85
CA VAL A 141 -1.88 -8.73 -15.48
C VAL A 141 -1.73 -8.90 -13.97
N THR A 142 -0.86 -8.10 -13.34
CA THR A 142 -0.69 -8.08 -11.89
C THR A 142 -1.99 -7.72 -11.18
N LEU A 143 -2.71 -6.69 -11.63
CA LEU A 143 -4.00 -6.31 -11.06
C LEU A 143 -5.01 -7.47 -11.12
N PHE A 144 -5.14 -8.12 -12.28
CA PHE A 144 -6.04 -9.27 -12.42
C PHE A 144 -5.63 -10.43 -11.51
N ALA A 145 -4.35 -10.75 -11.39
CA ALA A 145 -3.89 -11.78 -10.48
C ALA A 145 -4.16 -11.45 -9.01
N VAL A 146 -3.95 -10.19 -8.59
CA VAL A 146 -4.33 -9.70 -7.25
C VAL A 146 -5.84 -9.83 -7.01
N ILE A 147 -6.67 -9.51 -8.00
CA ILE A 147 -8.13 -9.63 -7.94
C ILE A 147 -8.57 -11.08 -7.80
N VAL A 148 -8.07 -11.95 -8.68
CA VAL A 148 -8.40 -13.39 -8.67
C VAL A 148 -7.99 -14.00 -7.32
N TYR A 149 -6.81 -13.67 -6.82
CA TYR A 149 -6.36 -14.18 -5.52
C TYR A 149 -7.22 -13.63 -4.36
N GLY A 150 -7.55 -12.34 -4.38
CA GLY A 150 -8.40 -11.72 -3.35
C GLY A 150 -9.81 -12.32 -3.30
N PHE A 151 -10.43 -12.56 -4.46
CA PHE A 151 -11.71 -13.27 -4.52
C PHE A 151 -11.57 -14.74 -4.10
N GLY A 152 -10.48 -15.40 -4.47
CA GLY A 152 -10.18 -16.75 -4.01
C GLY A 152 -10.03 -16.82 -2.49
N GLN A 153 -9.44 -15.82 -1.83
CA GLN A 153 -9.41 -15.75 -0.37
C GLN A 153 -10.81 -15.61 0.23
N LYS A 154 -11.69 -14.83 -0.41
CA LYS A 154 -13.04 -14.57 0.11
C LYS A 154 -13.99 -15.75 -0.08
N TYR A 155 -13.92 -16.42 -1.23
CA TYR A 155 -14.93 -17.37 -1.67
C TYR A 155 -14.42 -18.81 -1.77
N LEU A 156 -13.12 -19.02 -1.94
CA LEU A 156 -12.52 -20.35 -2.15
C LEU A 156 -11.62 -20.78 -0.97
N GLY A 157 -11.48 -19.96 0.07
CA GLY A 157 -10.66 -20.26 1.24
C GLY A 157 -9.14 -20.27 0.99
N LEU A 158 -8.67 -19.51 -0.01
CA LEU A 158 -7.22 -19.32 -0.23
C LEU A 158 -6.57 -18.68 1.01
N PRO A 159 -5.29 -19.01 1.30
CA PRO A 159 -4.62 -18.51 2.48
C PRO A 159 -4.30 -17.01 2.39
N ALA A 160 -4.34 -16.35 3.53
CA ALA A 160 -3.87 -14.99 3.74
C ALA A 160 -2.65 -14.99 4.67
N TYR A 161 -1.71 -14.09 4.38
CA TYR A 161 -0.48 -13.88 5.15
C TYR A 161 -0.49 -12.45 5.66
N LEU A 162 -0.94 -12.28 6.91
CA LEU A 162 -1.18 -10.97 7.51
C LEU A 162 0.00 -10.57 8.39
N THR A 163 0.27 -9.27 8.53
CA THR A 163 1.33 -8.76 9.43
C THR A 163 0.80 -7.68 10.37
N MET A 164 -0.50 -7.72 10.69
CA MET A 164 -1.18 -6.69 11.48
C MET A 164 -0.93 -6.79 13.00
N ASN A 165 -0.41 -7.92 13.46
CA ASN A 165 0.01 -8.14 14.84
C ASN A 165 1.17 -9.15 14.84
N GLU A 166 1.79 -9.33 16.01
CA GLU A 166 2.93 -10.22 16.20
C GLU A 166 2.62 -11.69 15.86
N GLU A 167 1.43 -12.17 16.21
CA GLU A 167 1.04 -13.56 15.91
C GLU A 167 0.89 -13.83 14.41
N PHE A 168 0.29 -12.90 13.68
CA PHE A 168 0.09 -13.02 12.24
C PHE A 168 1.40 -12.79 11.47
N ALA A 169 2.26 -11.89 11.95
CA ALA A 169 3.51 -11.55 11.29
C ALA A 169 4.46 -12.74 11.08
N LYS A 170 4.27 -13.85 11.81
CA LYS A 170 5.06 -15.10 11.71
C LYS A 170 4.95 -15.83 10.37
N GLY A 171 4.11 -15.36 9.44
CA GLY A 171 3.99 -15.95 8.10
C GLY A 171 3.16 -17.22 8.04
N ILE A 172 2.34 -17.46 9.06
CA ILE A 172 1.44 -18.61 9.12
C ILE A 172 0.27 -18.34 8.17
N PRO A 173 -0.10 -19.30 7.29
CA PRO A 173 -1.25 -19.15 6.41
C PRO A 173 -2.55 -19.18 7.22
N ILE A 174 -3.43 -18.20 7.00
CA ILE A 174 -4.71 -18.07 7.70
C ILE A 174 -5.84 -18.04 6.69
N GLN A 175 -6.91 -18.79 6.95
CA GLN A 175 -8.14 -18.67 6.17
C GLN A 175 -9.01 -17.54 6.70
N LEU A 176 -9.54 -16.72 5.78
CA LEU A 176 -10.39 -15.60 6.13
C LEU A 176 -11.78 -16.09 6.53
N SER A 177 -12.31 -15.53 7.63
CA SER A 177 -13.72 -15.72 7.97
C SER A 177 -14.63 -14.96 7.00
N ALA A 178 -15.92 -15.31 6.95
CA ALA A 178 -16.90 -14.63 6.12
C ALA A 178 -17.02 -13.12 6.40
N LEU A 179 -16.68 -12.66 7.62
CA LEU A 179 -16.70 -11.25 8.01
C LEU A 179 -15.33 -10.56 7.87
N SER A 180 -14.28 -11.32 7.56
CA SER A 180 -12.92 -10.78 7.45
C SER A 180 -12.78 -9.90 6.19
N ARG A 181 -11.94 -8.87 6.35
CA ARG A 181 -11.51 -7.97 5.27
C ARG A 181 -10.49 -8.68 4.40
N VAL A 182 -10.55 -8.45 3.10
CA VAL A 182 -9.67 -9.12 2.13
C VAL A 182 -8.34 -8.36 1.99
N PRO A 183 -7.19 -9.01 2.22
CA PRO A 183 -5.85 -8.45 1.99
C PRO A 183 -5.23 -8.87 0.64
N SER A 184 -5.78 -9.87 -0.06
CA SER A 184 -5.10 -10.55 -1.17
C SER A 184 -3.70 -11.03 -0.74
N THR A 185 -2.70 -10.85 -1.59
CA THR A 185 -1.28 -11.16 -1.37
C THR A 185 -0.56 -10.13 -0.49
N PHE A 186 -1.23 -9.05 -0.07
CA PHE A 186 -0.64 -7.99 0.74
C PHE A 186 -0.66 -8.33 2.24
N ALA A 187 0.17 -7.63 3.01
CA ALA A 187 0.35 -7.82 4.45
C ALA A 187 -0.89 -7.41 5.26
N GLY A 188 -1.78 -6.62 4.66
CA GLY A 188 -3.05 -6.23 5.23
C GLY A 188 -3.99 -5.61 4.20
N HIS A 189 -5.26 -5.47 4.59
CA HIS A 189 -6.30 -4.89 3.75
C HIS A 189 -6.07 -3.39 3.45
N TYR A 190 -5.36 -2.67 4.32
CA TYR A 190 -4.97 -1.28 4.06
C TYR A 190 -3.92 -1.16 2.94
N ASP A 191 -2.96 -2.09 2.88
CA ASP A 191 -1.92 -2.11 1.85
C ASP A 191 -2.54 -2.43 0.48
N LEU A 192 -3.43 -3.42 0.43
CA LEU A 192 -4.20 -3.72 -0.78
C LEU A 192 -5.04 -2.51 -1.21
N ALA A 193 -5.71 -1.85 -0.26
CA ALA A 193 -6.50 -0.67 -0.57
C ALA A 193 -5.64 0.47 -1.12
N ALA A 194 -4.45 0.71 -0.56
CA ALA A 194 -3.50 1.69 -1.08
C ALA A 194 -3.05 1.35 -2.51
N TYR A 195 -2.71 0.09 -2.78
CA TYR A 195 -2.41 -0.38 -4.14
C TYR A 195 -3.56 -0.14 -5.12
N LEU A 196 -4.80 -0.49 -4.74
CA LEU A 196 -6.00 -0.32 -5.56
C LEU A 196 -6.29 1.15 -5.87
N VAL A 197 -6.10 2.04 -4.89
CA VAL A 197 -6.27 3.49 -5.05
C VAL A 197 -5.30 4.08 -6.06
N PHE A 198 -4.10 3.49 -6.24
CA PHE A 198 -3.18 3.91 -7.29
C PHE A 198 -3.49 3.28 -8.65
N ILE A 199 -3.76 1.97 -8.68
CA ILE A 199 -3.88 1.24 -9.94
C ILE A 199 -5.19 1.53 -10.67
N ILE A 200 -6.31 1.73 -9.96
CA ILE A 200 -7.61 1.99 -10.58
C ILE A 200 -7.60 3.31 -11.39
N PRO A 201 -7.14 4.46 -10.85
CA PRO A 201 -6.99 5.68 -11.64
C PRO A 201 -6.07 5.53 -12.85
N ILE A 202 -5.00 4.72 -12.75
CA ILE A 202 -4.13 4.40 -13.88
C ILE A 202 -4.93 3.64 -14.96
N MET A 203 -5.69 2.60 -14.59
CA MET A 203 -6.54 1.86 -15.53
C MET A 203 -7.57 2.77 -16.22
N VAL A 204 -8.21 3.66 -15.46
CA VAL A 204 -9.19 4.63 -15.99
C VAL A 204 -8.51 5.63 -16.92
N SER A 205 -7.33 6.14 -16.59
CA SER A 205 -6.57 7.04 -17.47
C SER A 205 -6.19 6.35 -18.78
N LEU A 206 -5.71 5.10 -18.71
CA LEU A 206 -5.36 4.29 -19.88
C LEU A 206 -6.59 3.96 -20.75
N PHE A 207 -7.76 3.75 -20.15
CA PHE A 207 -9.01 3.50 -20.88
C PHE A 207 -9.34 4.63 -21.86
N PHE A 208 -9.08 5.89 -21.47
CA PHE A 208 -9.27 7.05 -22.35
C PHE A 208 -8.14 7.22 -23.38
N GLY A 209 -6.93 6.75 -23.07
CA GLY A 209 -5.77 6.86 -23.96
C GLY A 209 -5.70 5.82 -25.09
N VAL A 210 -6.25 4.62 -24.87
CA VAL A 210 -6.16 3.51 -25.83
C VAL A 210 -7.30 3.57 -26.86
N LYS A 211 -7.02 3.23 -28.12
CA LYS A 211 -8.05 3.16 -29.19
C LYS A 211 -8.73 1.79 -29.31
N ASN A 212 -8.00 0.70 -29.05
CA ASN A 212 -8.50 -0.66 -29.20
C ASN A 212 -9.62 -0.96 -28.19
N TRP A 213 -10.80 -1.34 -28.69
CA TRP A 213 -11.98 -1.62 -27.87
C TRP A 213 -11.83 -2.83 -26.95
N VAL A 214 -11.13 -3.88 -27.38
CA VAL A 214 -10.86 -5.06 -26.53
C VAL A 214 -10.03 -4.66 -25.33
N VAL A 215 -8.97 -3.87 -25.55
CA VAL A 215 -8.13 -3.38 -24.45
C VAL A 215 -8.94 -2.47 -23.52
N LYS A 216 -9.84 -1.65 -24.04
CA LYS A 216 -10.77 -0.85 -23.22
C LYS A 216 -11.65 -1.72 -22.32
N ILE A 217 -12.23 -2.79 -22.86
CA ILE A 217 -13.04 -3.73 -22.05
C ILE A 217 -12.19 -4.31 -20.93
N VAL A 218 -10.97 -4.76 -21.23
CA VAL A 218 -10.06 -5.33 -20.23
C VAL A 218 -9.70 -4.31 -19.14
N LEU A 219 -9.39 -3.07 -19.51
CA LEU A 219 -9.08 -1.99 -18.55
C LEU A 219 -10.30 -1.62 -17.70
N ALA A 220 -11.49 -1.56 -18.30
CA ALA A 220 -12.74 -1.28 -17.59
C ALA A 220 -13.08 -2.42 -16.62
N ALA A 221 -12.97 -3.68 -17.05
CA ALA A 221 -13.18 -4.85 -16.20
C ALA A 221 -12.19 -4.88 -15.04
N GLY A 222 -10.90 -4.65 -15.29
CA GLY A 222 -9.87 -4.59 -14.24
C GLY A 222 -10.14 -3.47 -13.23
N GLY A 223 -10.52 -2.28 -13.71
CA GLY A 223 -10.90 -1.16 -12.85
C GLY A 223 -12.15 -1.43 -12.00
N LEU A 224 -13.21 -2.01 -12.59
CA LEU A 224 -14.45 -2.33 -11.89
C LEU A 224 -14.27 -3.46 -10.88
N LEU A 225 -13.60 -4.56 -11.26
CA LEU A 225 -13.30 -5.66 -10.35
C LEU A 225 -12.34 -5.23 -9.24
N GLY A 226 -11.37 -4.36 -9.56
CA GLY A 226 -10.51 -3.71 -8.57
C GLY A 226 -11.30 -2.85 -7.59
N PHE A 227 -12.32 -2.12 -8.05
CA PHE A 227 -13.23 -1.36 -7.19
C PHE A 227 -14.09 -2.27 -6.29
N VAL A 228 -14.61 -3.38 -6.81
CA VAL A 228 -15.31 -4.40 -6.01
C VAL A 228 -14.38 -4.96 -4.95
N LEU A 229 -13.13 -5.28 -5.30
CA LEU A 229 -12.14 -5.75 -4.34
C LEU A 229 -11.81 -4.68 -3.28
N LEU A 230 -11.72 -3.41 -3.67
CA LEU A 230 -11.52 -2.29 -2.73
C LEU A 230 -12.66 -2.26 -1.70
N PHE A 231 -13.89 -2.54 -2.11
CA PHE A 231 -15.03 -2.65 -1.18
C PHE A 231 -14.86 -3.76 -0.15
N MET A 232 -14.28 -4.89 -0.55
CA MET A 232 -13.98 -6.00 0.38
C MET A 232 -12.87 -5.69 1.39
N THR A 233 -12.08 -4.62 1.18
CA THR A 233 -11.08 -4.16 2.16
C THR A 233 -11.70 -3.40 3.33
N VAL A 234 -12.89 -2.83 3.15
CA VAL A 234 -13.59 -1.96 4.13
C VAL A 234 -12.74 -0.74 4.55
N SER A 235 -11.73 -0.34 3.74
CA SER A 235 -10.90 0.83 4.01
C SER A 235 -11.59 2.13 3.56
N ARG A 236 -12.22 2.82 4.51
CA ARG A 236 -13.03 4.03 4.25
C ARG A 236 -12.22 5.18 3.65
N VAL A 237 -11.02 5.45 4.18
CA VAL A 237 -10.15 6.53 3.67
C VAL A 237 -9.76 6.28 2.21
N SER A 238 -9.52 5.02 1.85
CA SER A 238 -9.15 4.65 0.49
C SER A 238 -10.23 4.98 -0.54
N PHE A 239 -11.52 4.94 -0.18
CA PHE A 239 -12.59 5.41 -1.07
C PHE A 239 -12.50 6.90 -1.35
N PHE A 240 -12.32 7.71 -0.30
CA PHE A 240 -12.17 9.16 -0.47
C PHE A 240 -10.97 9.50 -1.37
N VAL A 241 -9.83 8.85 -1.12
CA VAL A 241 -8.63 9.06 -1.93
C VAL A 241 -8.84 8.59 -3.37
N LEU A 242 -9.53 7.46 -3.60
CA LEU A 242 -9.87 7.00 -4.95
C LEU A 242 -10.74 8.03 -5.69
N PHE A 243 -11.77 8.59 -5.05
CA PHE A 243 -12.61 9.61 -5.67
C PHE A 243 -11.83 10.87 -5.99
N ALA A 244 -10.96 11.33 -5.09
CA ALA A 244 -10.07 12.46 -5.34
C ALA A 244 -9.11 12.17 -6.52
N ALA A 245 -8.52 10.98 -6.58
CA ALA A 245 -7.63 10.59 -7.67
C ALA A 245 -8.38 10.50 -9.01
N LEU A 246 -9.57 9.93 -9.04
CA LEU A 246 -10.42 9.89 -10.23
C LEU A 246 -10.85 11.28 -10.68
N PHE A 247 -11.18 12.19 -9.74
CA PHE A 247 -11.43 13.60 -10.04
C PHE A 247 -10.28 14.24 -10.81
N ILE A 248 -9.07 14.07 -10.30
CA ILE A 248 -7.86 14.58 -10.94
C ILE A 248 -7.71 13.98 -12.34
N VAL A 249 -7.87 12.65 -12.50
CA VAL A 249 -7.79 11.98 -13.81
C VAL A 249 -8.82 12.54 -14.79
N PHE A 250 -10.09 12.63 -14.40
CA PHE A 250 -11.14 13.14 -15.29
C PHE A 250 -10.98 14.61 -15.63
N PHE A 251 -10.49 15.42 -14.69
CA PHE A 251 -10.15 16.83 -14.89
C PHE A 251 -9.08 16.98 -15.97
N PHE A 252 -7.96 16.26 -15.85
CA PHE A 252 -6.89 16.28 -16.85
C PHE A 252 -7.30 15.68 -18.21
N GLN A 253 -8.20 14.70 -18.22
CA GLN A 253 -8.77 14.13 -19.44
C GLN A 253 -9.83 15.03 -20.11
N LYS A 254 -10.09 16.23 -19.54
CA LYS A 254 -11.06 17.24 -20.03
C LYS A 254 -12.49 16.70 -20.19
N LYS A 255 -12.87 15.66 -19.43
CA LYS A 255 -14.20 15.04 -19.50
C LYS A 255 -15.19 15.78 -18.59
N LYS A 256 -15.59 16.98 -18.99
CA LYS A 256 -16.41 17.92 -18.18
C LYS A 256 -17.66 17.30 -17.54
N LEU A 257 -18.38 16.42 -18.26
CA LEU A 257 -19.56 15.71 -17.73
C LEU A 257 -19.22 14.69 -16.63
N LEU A 258 -18.10 13.97 -16.78
CA LEU A 258 -17.65 13.02 -15.77
C LEU A 258 -17.10 13.74 -14.53
N VAL A 259 -16.40 14.87 -14.71
CA VAL A 259 -15.95 15.72 -13.60
C VAL A 259 -17.13 16.20 -12.75
N ALA A 260 -18.24 16.59 -13.39
CA ALA A 260 -19.46 17.02 -12.70
C ALA A 260 -20.18 15.88 -11.95
N SER A 261 -20.00 14.62 -12.38
CA SER A 261 -20.64 13.45 -11.73
C SER A 261 -19.92 12.99 -10.46
N ILE A 262 -18.68 13.42 -10.21
CA ILE A 262 -17.86 12.91 -9.10
C ILE A 262 -18.29 13.40 -7.73
N PRO A 263 -18.66 14.69 -7.52
CA PRO A 263 -19.25 15.11 -6.26
C PRO A 263 -20.51 14.31 -5.93
N VAL A 264 -21.34 14.03 -6.94
CA VAL A 264 -22.57 13.24 -6.79
C VAL A 264 -22.25 11.80 -6.39
N VAL A 265 -21.31 11.14 -7.06
CA VAL A 265 -20.90 9.77 -6.73
C VAL A 265 -20.20 9.70 -5.36
N ALA A 266 -19.40 10.70 -4.99
CA ALA A 266 -18.76 10.78 -3.68
C ALA A 266 -19.80 10.98 -2.55
N ILE A 267 -20.82 11.81 -2.79
CA ILE A 267 -21.95 11.99 -1.87
C ILE A 267 -22.74 10.69 -1.76
N LEU A 268 -23.03 10.00 -2.86
CA LEU A 268 -23.74 8.71 -2.85
C LEU A 268 -22.94 7.62 -2.12
N ALA A 269 -21.62 7.59 -2.29
CA ALA A 269 -20.74 6.68 -1.57
C ALA A 269 -20.68 7.02 -0.07
N ALA A 270 -20.65 8.30 0.30
CA ALA A 270 -20.71 8.74 1.69
C ALA A 270 -22.05 8.37 2.34
N ILE A 271 -23.18 8.61 1.64
CA ILE A 271 -24.52 8.22 2.08
C ILE A 271 -24.61 6.71 2.27
N PHE A 272 -24.09 5.92 1.32
CA PHE A 272 -24.07 4.46 1.42
C PHE A 272 -23.23 3.97 2.62
N LEU A 273 -22.10 4.63 2.92
CA LEU A 273 -21.26 4.32 4.09
C LEU A 273 -21.93 4.72 5.42
N ILE A 274 -22.74 5.77 5.43
CA ILE A 274 -23.53 6.19 6.60
C ILE A 274 -24.71 5.23 6.85
N LEU A 275 -25.34 4.75 5.78
CA LEU A 275 -26.49 3.83 5.83
C LEU A 275 -26.11 2.39 6.22
N ALA A 276 -24.82 2.04 6.25
CA ALA A 276 -24.37 0.74 6.72
C ALA A 276 -24.39 0.69 8.27
N PRO A 277 -25.34 -0.03 8.90
CA PRO A 277 -25.69 0.14 10.32
C PRO A 277 -24.57 -0.24 11.30
N THR A 278 -23.61 -1.08 10.89
CA THR A 278 -22.45 -1.46 11.70
C THR A 278 -21.35 -0.39 11.74
N LEU A 279 -21.39 0.61 10.86
CA LEU A 279 -20.39 1.67 10.75
C LEU A 279 -20.74 2.90 11.60
N LEU A 280 -22.02 3.21 11.77
CA LEU A 280 -22.53 4.32 12.59
C LEU A 280 -22.22 4.10 14.08
N ASN A 281 -22.39 2.87 14.58
CA ASN A 281 -22.09 2.49 15.97
C ASN A 281 -20.62 2.75 16.37
N ARG A 282 -19.69 2.68 15.40
CA ARG A 282 -18.26 2.98 15.65
C ARG A 282 -17.93 4.48 15.58
N PHE A 283 -18.71 5.26 14.84
CA PHE A 283 -18.57 6.72 14.86
C PHE A 283 -19.13 7.29 16.16
N GLN A 284 -20.26 6.77 16.63
CA GLN A 284 -20.83 7.10 17.94
C GLN A 284 -19.88 6.73 19.09
N SER A 285 -19.09 5.66 18.99
CA SER A 285 -18.06 5.33 20.00
C SER A 285 -16.77 6.15 19.88
N THR A 286 -16.55 6.88 18.79
CA THR A 286 -15.35 7.72 18.59
C THR A 286 -15.62 9.16 19.06
N VAL A 287 -16.87 9.60 18.93
CA VAL A 287 -17.38 10.85 19.51
C VAL A 287 -18.54 10.46 20.42
N SER A 288 -18.23 9.83 21.54
CA SER A 288 -19.19 9.58 22.62
C SER A 288 -18.94 10.59 23.72
N GLU A 289 -19.99 11.32 24.10
CA GLU A 289 -20.02 12.01 25.39
C GLU A 289 -20.07 10.92 26.47
N VAL A 290 -19.05 10.90 27.34
CA VAL A 290 -18.99 9.94 28.44
C VAL A 290 -19.07 10.75 29.72
N ASP A 291 -20.08 10.47 30.55
CA ASP A 291 -20.17 11.07 31.87
C ASP A 291 -19.02 10.56 32.74
N VAL A 292 -18.22 11.51 33.22
CA VAL A 292 -17.05 11.24 34.07
C VAL A 292 -17.40 11.67 35.49
N LEU A 293 -17.20 10.77 36.46
CA LEU A 293 -17.24 11.13 37.87
C LEU A 293 -16.03 11.98 38.21
N VAL A 294 -16.27 13.20 38.70
CA VAL A 294 -15.21 14.12 39.10
C VAL A 294 -15.23 14.29 40.61
N ASP A 295 -14.06 14.22 41.24
CA ASP A 295 -13.92 14.58 42.65
C ASP A 295 -14.22 16.07 42.84
N ALA A 296 -15.25 16.38 43.63
CA ALA A 296 -15.70 17.74 43.88
C ALA A 296 -14.68 18.63 44.59
N LYS A 297 -13.66 18.07 45.27
CA LYS A 297 -12.63 18.84 45.98
C LYS A 297 -11.36 19.06 45.15
N THR A 298 -11.01 18.10 44.29
CA THR A 298 -9.73 18.11 43.56
C THR A 298 -9.89 18.32 42.06
N GLY A 299 -11.11 18.19 41.53
CA GLY A 299 -11.39 18.29 40.09
C GLY A 299 -10.85 17.11 39.27
N GLN A 300 -10.34 16.06 39.91
CA GLN A 300 -9.74 14.92 39.23
C GLN A 300 -10.79 13.88 38.81
N SER A 301 -10.60 13.30 37.63
CA SER A 301 -11.44 12.21 37.11
C SER A 301 -11.25 10.95 37.93
N LEU A 302 -12.34 10.46 38.55
CA LEU A 302 -12.37 9.24 39.35
C LEU A 302 -12.78 8.01 38.53
N GLY A 303 -13.44 8.20 37.37
CA GLY A 303 -13.82 7.10 36.47
C GLY A 303 -15.06 7.39 35.61
N HIS A 304 -15.43 6.42 34.77
CA HIS A 304 -16.59 6.49 33.87
C HIS A 304 -17.85 5.92 34.51
N ILE A 305 -18.98 6.60 34.37
CA ILE A 305 -20.29 6.08 34.80
C ILE A 305 -20.82 5.15 33.71
N LYS A 306 -21.07 3.88 34.07
CA LYS A 306 -21.77 2.93 33.19
C LYS A 306 -23.08 2.54 33.86
N PHE A 307 -24.19 3.10 33.36
CA PHE A 307 -25.51 2.64 33.76
C PHE A 307 -25.73 1.25 33.16
N VAL A 308 -25.88 0.25 34.03
CA VAL A 308 -26.27 -1.10 33.63
C VAL A 308 -27.77 -1.21 33.93
N GLU A 309 -28.59 -1.47 32.91
CA GLU A 309 -29.99 -1.81 33.14
C GLU A 309 -30.05 -3.08 33.99
N LYS A 310 -30.80 -3.00 35.08
CA LYS A 310 -30.99 -4.13 35.99
C LYS A 310 -31.90 -5.13 35.28
N GLU A 311 -31.33 -6.16 34.65
CA GLU A 311 -32.10 -7.33 34.22
C GLU A 311 -32.75 -7.94 35.47
N TYR A 312 -34.06 -7.75 35.61
CA TYR A 312 -34.84 -8.51 36.56
C TYR A 312 -34.97 -9.92 36.00
N THR A 313 -34.11 -10.82 36.44
CA THR A 313 -34.35 -12.27 36.28
C THR A 313 -35.50 -12.63 37.21
N VAL A 314 -36.66 -12.96 36.63
CA VAL A 314 -37.74 -13.72 37.27
C VAL A 314 -38.00 -14.94 36.40
#